data_AF-A0A2H0FL96-F1
#
_entry.id   AF-A0A2H0FL96-F1
#
_cell.length_a   1.000
_cell.length_b   1.000
_cell.length_c   1.000
_cell.angle_alpha   90.00
_cell.angle_beta   90.00
_cell.angle_gamma   90.00
#
_symmetry.space_group_name_H-M   'P 1'
#
loop_
_entity.id
_entity.type
_entity.pdbx_description
1 polymer ?
#
loop_
_entity_poly.entity_id
_entity_poly.type
_entity_poly.pdbx_seq_one_letter_code
_entity_poly.pdbx_strand_id
1 'polypeptide(L)'
;MKFSPRLKIGIIIALLITFFAALNYPPINKEIKNFFYLVSSPLQKTLWGAGDRVSDFFESITEIKNLKKEADELSFIDTLRCARVNEELRLKIEGLISENAELRELKKENETLRIALGLGLEKEFKLLLAEVIGKDISQDTILINLGLKDGILKSQPVINQQKVLVGKIGEVYENF
;
A
#
# COMPACT_ATOMS: atom_id res chain seq x y z
N MET A 1 17.26 -44.15 -51.18
CA MET A 1 16.81 -42.84 -50.65
C MET A 1 17.05 -42.84 -49.14
N LYS A 2 17.97 -42.00 -48.62
CA LYS A 2 18.30 -41.98 -47.17
C LYS A 2 17.30 -41.08 -46.44
N PHE A 3 16.39 -41.67 -45.67
CA PHE A 3 15.45 -40.91 -44.85
C PHE A 3 16.17 -40.15 -43.72
N SER A 4 15.68 -38.95 -43.39
CA SER A 4 16.21 -38.13 -42.31
C SER A 4 15.96 -38.77 -40.94
N PRO A 5 16.78 -38.51 -39.91
CA PRO A 5 16.63 -39.14 -38.59
C PRO A 5 15.25 -38.92 -37.95
N ARG A 6 14.67 -37.73 -38.12
CA ARG A 6 13.32 -37.39 -37.61
C ARG A 6 12.22 -38.20 -38.32
N LEU A 7 12.36 -38.41 -39.63
CA LEU A 7 11.41 -39.19 -40.41
C LEU A 7 11.49 -40.69 -40.08
N LYS A 8 12.70 -41.21 -39.81
CA LYS A 8 12.87 -42.60 -39.33
C LYS A 8 12.17 -42.82 -37.99
N ILE A 9 12.29 -41.87 -37.05
CA ILE A 9 11.61 -41.93 -35.76
C ILE A 9 10.08 -41.91 -35.94
N GLY A 10 9.57 -41.01 -36.79
CA GLY A 10 8.14 -40.97 -37.13
C GLY A 10 7.63 -42.28 -37.75
N ILE A 11 8.40 -42.90 -38.65
CA ILE A 11 8.06 -44.20 -39.27
C ILE A 11 8.06 -45.32 -38.22
N ILE A 12 9.02 -45.35 -37.30
CA ILE A 12 9.08 -46.34 -36.22
C ILE A 12 7.87 -46.22 -35.29
N ILE A 13 7.51 -44.99 -34.91
CA ILE A 13 6.33 -44.72 -34.07
C ILE A 13 5.05 -45.15 -34.80
N ALA A 14 4.90 -44.80 -36.08
CA ALA A 14 3.76 -45.21 -36.88
C ALA A 14 3.66 -46.75 -37.00
N LEU A 15 4.78 -47.45 -37.25
CA LEU A 15 4.83 -48.92 -37.30
C LEU A 15 4.44 -49.55 -35.96
N LEU A 16 4.90 -48.99 -34.84
CA LEU A 16 4.52 -49.42 -33.50
C LEU A 16 3.00 -49.25 -33.27
N ILE A 17 2.44 -48.10 -33.61
CA ILE A 17 1.00 -47.83 -33.48
C ILE A 17 0.19 -48.80 -34.35
N THR A 18 0.59 -49.02 -35.60
CA THR A 18 -0.05 -49.99 -36.50
C THR A 18 0.06 -51.42 -35.98
N PHE A 19 1.20 -51.79 -35.40
CA PHE A 19 1.40 -53.11 -34.77
C PHE A 19 0.47 -53.32 -33.57
N PHE A 20 0.36 -52.33 -32.68
CA PHE A 20 -0.56 -52.36 -31.54
C PHE A 20 -2.03 -52.38 -31.97
N ALA A 21 -2.40 -51.62 -33.01
CA ALA A 21 -3.75 -51.62 -33.58
C ALA A 21 -4.10 -52.97 -34.22
N ALA A 22 -3.15 -53.57 -34.94
CA ALA A 22 -3.31 -54.91 -35.53
C ALA A 22 -3.49 -55.98 -34.45
N LEU A 23 -2.71 -55.94 -33.36
CA LEU A 23 -2.84 -56.86 -32.21
C LEU A 23 -4.22 -56.78 -31.53
N ASN A 24 -4.88 -55.63 -31.59
CA ASN A 24 -6.23 -55.44 -31.06
C ASN A 24 -7.34 -55.85 -32.06
N TYR A 25 -6.99 -56.32 -33.26
CA TYR A 25 -7.97 -56.73 -34.28
C TYR A 25 -8.78 -57.97 -33.81
N PRO A 26 -10.12 -58.02 -34.02
CA PRO A 26 -10.99 -59.09 -33.50
C PRO A 26 -10.64 -60.55 -33.87
N PRO A 27 -10.18 -60.89 -35.09
CA PRO A 27 -9.92 -62.27 -35.49
C PRO A 27 -8.56 -62.85 -35.02
N ILE A 28 -7.74 -62.08 -34.29
CA ILE A 28 -6.50 -62.63 -33.71
C ILE A 28 -6.84 -63.56 -32.55
N ASN A 29 -6.26 -64.77 -32.58
CA ASN A 29 -6.49 -65.82 -31.59
C ASN A 29 -6.18 -65.35 -30.15
N LYS A 30 -7.05 -65.73 -29.20
CA LYS A 30 -6.96 -65.39 -27.77
C LYS A 30 -5.63 -65.84 -27.16
N GLU A 31 -5.06 -66.94 -27.63
CA GLU A 31 -3.77 -67.48 -27.15
C GLU A 31 -2.59 -66.56 -27.48
N ILE A 32 -2.53 -66.01 -28.69
CA ILE A 32 -1.50 -65.06 -29.13
C ILE A 32 -1.61 -63.76 -28.32
N LYS A 33 -2.84 -63.28 -28.10
CA LYS A 33 -3.10 -62.11 -27.25
C LYS A 33 -2.64 -62.38 -25.81
N ASN A 34 -2.95 -63.55 -25.26
CA ASN A 34 -2.57 -63.92 -23.90
C ASN A 34 -1.04 -63.98 -23.71
N PHE A 35 -0.31 -64.60 -24.65
CA PHE A 35 1.15 -64.61 -24.62
C PHE A 35 1.73 -63.19 -24.69
N PHE A 36 1.20 -62.36 -25.58
CA PHE A 36 1.61 -60.95 -25.69
C PHE A 36 1.35 -60.18 -24.39
N TYR A 37 0.16 -60.29 -23.80
CA TYR A 37 -0.15 -59.63 -22.54
C TYR A 37 0.73 -60.13 -21.39
N LEU A 38 1.03 -61.43 -21.31
CA LEU A 38 1.88 -61.98 -20.26
C LEU A 38 3.31 -61.45 -20.32
N VAL A 39 3.92 -61.48 -21.51
CA VAL A 39 5.29 -60.98 -21.75
C VAL A 39 5.38 -59.47 -21.59
N SER A 40 4.37 -58.73 -22.07
CA SER A 40 4.39 -57.26 -22.03
C SER A 40 3.81 -56.65 -20.75
N SER A 41 3.07 -57.39 -19.91
CA SER A 41 2.41 -56.83 -18.72
C SER A 41 3.34 -56.07 -17.76
N PRO A 42 4.59 -56.52 -17.46
CA PRO A 42 5.48 -55.75 -16.59
C PRO A 42 5.95 -54.45 -17.26
N LEU A 43 6.17 -54.50 -18.58
CA LEU A 43 6.52 -53.34 -19.39
C LEU A 43 5.36 -52.37 -19.51
N GLN A 44 4.13 -52.85 -19.71
CA GLN A 44 2.92 -52.03 -19.77
C GLN A 44 2.70 -51.27 -18.46
N LYS A 45 2.81 -51.94 -17.30
CA LYS A 45 2.70 -51.27 -15.99
C LYS A 45 3.77 -50.19 -15.81
N THR A 46 4.99 -50.46 -16.26
CA THR A 46 6.10 -49.50 -16.21
C THR A 46 5.84 -48.30 -17.14
N LEU A 47 5.32 -48.55 -18.35
CA LEU A 47 4.96 -47.51 -19.32
C LEU A 47 3.78 -46.67 -18.84
N TRP A 48 2.75 -47.27 -18.23
CA TRP A 48 1.63 -46.53 -17.65
C TRP A 48 2.09 -45.65 -16.49
N GLY A 49 2.85 -46.19 -15.54
CA GLY A 49 3.39 -45.39 -14.44
C GLY A 49 4.39 -44.32 -14.89
N ALA A 50 5.10 -44.52 -16.00
CA ALA A 50 5.93 -43.47 -16.62
C ALA A 50 5.08 -42.40 -17.32
N GLY A 51 3.99 -42.81 -17.99
CA GLY A 51 3.04 -41.91 -18.63
C GLY A 51 2.34 -40.99 -17.64
N ASP A 52 1.84 -41.54 -16.53
CA ASP A 52 1.16 -40.78 -15.47
C ASP A 52 2.08 -39.69 -14.91
N ARG A 53 3.33 -40.03 -14.58
CA ARG A 53 4.33 -39.05 -14.09
C ARG A 53 4.67 -37.96 -15.10
N VAL A 54 4.68 -38.30 -16.40
CA VAL A 54 4.91 -37.32 -17.46
C VAL A 54 3.71 -36.37 -17.57
N SER A 55 2.48 -36.89 -17.44
CA SER A 55 1.26 -36.06 -17.40
C SER A 55 1.28 -35.09 -16.23
N ASP A 56 1.55 -35.60 -15.01
CA ASP A 56 1.62 -34.78 -13.78
C ASP A 56 2.63 -33.63 -13.92
N PHE A 57 3.77 -33.89 -14.57
CA PHE A 57 4.79 -32.87 -14.85
C PHE A 57 4.31 -31.82 -15.84
N PHE A 58 3.63 -32.22 -16.93
CA PHE A 58 3.04 -31.28 -17.88
C PHE A 58 1.95 -30.42 -17.24
N GLU A 59 1.08 -31.02 -16.41
CA GLU A 59 0.06 -30.31 -15.64
C GLU A 59 0.69 -29.27 -14.72
N SER A 60 1.70 -29.65 -13.93
CA SER A 60 2.45 -28.74 -13.06
C SER A 60 3.07 -27.56 -13.83
N ILE A 61 3.64 -27.80 -15.01
CA ILE A 61 4.17 -26.72 -15.87
C ILE A 61 3.06 -25.78 -16.34
N THR A 62 1.90 -26.32 -16.72
CA THR A 62 0.76 -25.49 -17.15
C THR A 62 0.20 -24.65 -16.01
N GLU A 63 0.11 -25.20 -14.80
CA GLU A 63 -0.28 -24.46 -13.60
C GLU A 63 0.71 -23.32 -13.29
N ILE A 64 2.02 -23.58 -13.32
CA ILE A 64 3.04 -22.54 -13.11
C ILE A 64 2.90 -21.42 -14.14
N LYS A 65 2.61 -21.74 -15.40
CA LYS A 65 2.37 -20.73 -16.45
C LYS A 65 1.13 -19.90 -16.17
N ASN A 66 0.04 -20.51 -15.72
CA ASN A 66 -1.19 -19.80 -15.37
C ASN A 66 -0.97 -18.89 -14.16
N LEU A 67 -0.33 -19.40 -13.10
CA LEU A 67 0.03 -18.61 -11.91
C LEU A 67 0.91 -17.41 -12.27
N LYS A 68 1.89 -17.58 -13.17
CA LYS A 68 2.72 -16.47 -13.64
C LYS A 68 1.90 -15.43 -14.40
N LYS A 69 0.98 -15.88 -15.26
CA LYS A 69 0.09 -14.98 -16.01
C LYS A 69 -0.81 -14.16 -15.06
N GLU A 70 -1.39 -14.81 -14.05
CA GLU A 70 -2.19 -14.13 -13.02
C GLU A 70 -1.35 -13.11 -12.23
N ALA A 71 -0.10 -13.47 -11.88
CA ALA A 71 0.82 -12.55 -11.21
C ALA A 71 1.19 -11.33 -12.09
N ASP A 72 1.42 -11.54 -13.39
CA ASP A 72 1.71 -10.47 -14.34
C ASP A 72 0.48 -9.53 -14.50
N GLU A 73 -0.73 -10.09 -14.58
CA GLU A 73 -1.99 -9.33 -14.63
C GLU A 73 -2.20 -8.50 -13.36
N LEU A 74 -1.93 -9.09 -12.18
CA LEU A 74 -2.03 -8.38 -10.91
C LEU A 74 -1.01 -7.23 -10.82
N SER A 75 0.23 -7.46 -11.26
CA SER A 75 1.27 -6.42 -11.30
C SER A 75 0.90 -5.25 -12.23
N PHE A 76 0.19 -5.52 -13.31
CA PHE A 76 -0.31 -4.47 -14.21
C PHE A 76 -1.35 -3.60 -13.51
N ILE A 77 -2.29 -4.21 -12.78
CA ILE A 77 -3.32 -3.48 -12.00
C ILE A 77 -2.67 -2.58 -10.94
N ASP A 78 -1.66 -3.07 -10.22
CA ASP A 78 -0.96 -2.29 -9.22
C ASP A 78 -0.22 -1.10 -9.85
N THR A 79 0.38 -1.29 -11.02
CA THR A 79 1.05 -0.21 -11.77
C THR A 79 0.06 0.89 -12.14
N LEU A 80 -1.14 0.54 -12.63
CA LEU A 80 -2.18 1.51 -12.95
C LEU A 80 -2.70 2.23 -11.71
N ARG A 81 -2.86 1.53 -10.58
CA ARG A 81 -3.25 2.15 -9.31
C ARG A 81 -2.21 3.15 -8.83
N CYS A 82 -0.93 2.79 -8.87
CA CYS A 82 0.16 3.68 -8.49
C CYS A 82 0.21 4.93 -9.38
N ALA A 83 0.01 4.78 -10.69
CA ALA A 83 -0.05 5.91 -11.61
C ALA A 83 -1.20 6.88 -11.25
N ARG A 84 -2.40 6.36 -10.98
CA ARG A 84 -3.56 7.17 -10.57
C ARG A 84 -3.32 7.93 -9.27
N VAL A 85 -2.81 7.23 -8.24
CA VAL A 85 -2.52 7.86 -6.94
C VAL A 85 -1.47 8.95 -7.08
N ASN A 86 -0.44 8.73 -7.90
CA ASN A 86 0.57 9.76 -8.16
C ASN A 86 -0.02 11.00 -8.85
N GLU A 87 -0.92 10.82 -9.81
CA GLU A 87 -1.62 11.94 -10.47
C GLU A 87 -2.50 12.72 -9.49
N GLU A 88 -3.31 12.02 -8.68
CA GLU A 88 -4.15 12.64 -7.64
C GLU A 88 -3.31 13.44 -6.63
N LEU A 89 -2.17 12.89 -6.19
CA LEU A 89 -1.24 13.57 -5.28
C LEU A 89 -0.62 14.82 -5.92
N ARG A 90 -0.25 14.76 -7.21
CA ARG A 90 0.30 15.93 -7.92
C ARG A 90 -0.73 17.06 -8.00
N LEU A 91 -1.98 16.76 -8.37
CA LEU A 91 -3.04 17.76 -8.40
C LEU A 91 -3.29 18.38 -7.03
N LYS A 92 -3.26 17.56 -5.96
CA LYS A 92 -3.41 18.07 -4.59
C LYS A 92 -2.25 18.98 -4.18
N ILE A 93 -1.02 18.65 -4.55
CA ILE A 93 0.15 19.50 -4.30
C ILE A 93 0.02 20.83 -5.03
N GLU A 94 -0.37 20.81 -6.31
CA GLU A 94 -0.59 22.02 -7.09
C GLU A 94 -1.66 22.91 -6.48
N GLY A 95 -2.79 22.33 -6.04
CA GLY A 95 -3.84 23.05 -5.32
C GLY A 95 -3.34 23.69 -4.02
N LEU A 96 -2.59 22.95 -3.21
CA LEU A 96 -2.01 23.48 -1.96
C LEU A 96 -0.98 24.58 -2.21
N ILE A 97 -0.19 24.49 -3.29
CA ILE A 97 0.76 25.54 -3.68
C ILE A 97 -0.01 26.82 -4.05
N SER A 98 -1.10 26.70 -4.81
CA SER A 98 -1.94 27.84 -5.18
C SER A 98 -2.57 28.51 -3.95
N GLU A 99 -3.16 27.72 -3.05
CA GLU A 99 -3.75 28.21 -1.80
C GLU A 99 -2.69 28.89 -0.93
N ASN A 100 -1.48 28.33 -0.84
CA ASN A 100 -0.39 28.95 -0.08
C ASN A 100 0.04 30.29 -0.67
N ALA A 101 0.08 30.40 -2.01
CA ALA A 101 0.41 31.64 -2.69
C ALA A 101 -0.64 32.73 -2.41
N GLU A 102 -1.92 32.38 -2.51
CA GLU A 102 -3.05 33.28 -2.21
C GLU A 102 -3.01 33.75 -0.74
N LEU A 103 -2.79 32.83 0.21
CA LEU A 103 -2.67 33.18 1.62
C LEU A 103 -1.48 34.11 1.90
N ARG A 104 -0.35 33.91 1.21
CA ARG A 104 0.81 34.80 1.33
C ARG A 104 0.52 36.18 0.78
N GLU A 105 -0.18 36.26 -0.34
CA GLU A 105 -0.59 37.53 -0.95
C GLU A 105 -1.55 38.28 -0.03
N LEU A 106 -2.61 37.63 0.44
CA LEU A 106 -3.56 38.19 1.40
C LEU A 106 -2.87 38.66 2.69
N LYS A 107 -1.91 37.89 3.21
CA LYS A 107 -1.15 38.28 4.40
C LYS A 107 -0.34 39.55 4.14
N LYS A 108 0.32 39.65 2.98
CA LYS A 108 1.09 40.82 2.57
C LYS A 108 0.21 42.05 2.35
N GLU A 109 -0.95 41.87 1.73
CA GLU A 109 -1.95 42.92 1.55
C GLU A 109 -2.47 43.40 2.91
N ASN A 110 -2.82 42.49 3.81
CA ASN A 110 -3.27 42.82 5.16
C ASN A 110 -2.21 43.62 5.93
N GLU A 111 -0.94 43.21 5.86
CA GLU A 111 0.17 43.94 6.47
C GLU A 111 0.33 45.34 5.89
N THR A 112 0.25 45.47 4.56
CA THR A 112 0.31 46.76 3.86
C THR A 112 -0.85 47.67 4.28
N LEU A 113 -2.07 47.15 4.35
CA LEU A 113 -3.25 47.87 4.81
C LEU A 113 -3.12 48.31 6.27
N ARG A 114 -2.61 47.47 7.16
CA ARG A 114 -2.37 47.81 8.58
C ARG A 114 -1.38 48.97 8.71
N ILE A 115 -0.27 48.92 7.97
CA ILE A 115 0.72 50.01 7.92
C ILE A 115 0.07 51.29 7.40
N ALA A 116 -0.66 51.23 6.29
CA ALA A 116 -1.32 52.38 5.68
C ALA A 116 -2.37 53.04 6.59
N LEU A 117 -3.09 52.24 7.38
CA LEU A 117 -4.11 52.71 8.32
C LEU A 117 -3.52 53.19 9.66
N GLY A 118 -2.20 53.13 9.85
CA GLY A 118 -1.57 53.45 11.13
C GLY A 118 -2.01 52.53 12.27
N LEU A 119 -2.58 51.36 11.93
CA LEU A 119 -2.86 50.29 12.86
C LEU A 119 -1.51 49.65 13.17
N GLY A 120 -0.79 50.26 14.11
CA GLY A 120 0.55 49.84 14.50
C GLY A 120 0.63 48.33 14.58
N LEU A 121 1.66 47.78 13.91
CA LEU A 121 2.13 46.40 14.03
C LEU A 121 1.85 45.91 15.45
N GLU A 122 1.19 44.75 15.57
CA GLU A 122 0.79 44.11 16.83
C GLU A 122 1.69 44.61 17.94
N LYS A 123 1.18 45.44 18.86
CA LYS A 123 1.97 45.83 20.04
C LYS A 123 2.52 44.51 20.57
N GLU A 124 3.84 44.35 20.54
CA GLU A 124 4.49 43.11 20.95
C GLU A 124 4.21 42.96 22.45
N PHE A 125 3.10 42.30 22.77
CA PHE A 125 2.76 41.97 24.14
C PHE A 125 3.69 40.83 24.52
N LYS A 126 4.56 41.08 25.50
CA LYS A 126 5.33 40.01 26.13
C LYS A 126 4.36 39.13 26.92
N LEU A 127 4.01 37.98 26.34
CA LEU A 127 3.15 36.99 26.98
C LEU A 127 3.99 36.14 27.94
N LEU A 128 3.51 36.00 29.17
CA LEU A 128 4.05 35.10 30.18
C LEU A 128 3.07 33.94 30.35
N LEU A 129 3.56 32.71 30.21
CA LEU A 129 2.77 31.50 30.38
C LEU A 129 2.74 31.14 31.87
N ALA A 130 1.54 31.11 32.45
CA ALA A 130 1.30 30.71 33.83
C ALA A 130 0.40 29.47 33.87
N GLU A 131 0.64 28.62 34.87
CA GLU A 131 -0.22 27.48 35.20
C GLU A 131 -1.15 27.84 36.35
N VAL A 132 -2.39 27.35 36.28
CA VAL A 132 -3.37 27.49 37.35
C VAL A 132 -3.08 26.45 38.43
N ILE A 133 -2.70 26.90 39.61
CA ILE A 133 -2.39 26.04 40.76
C ILE A 133 -3.51 25.98 41.79
N GLY A 134 -4.51 26.85 41.69
CA GLY A 134 -5.66 26.86 42.58
C GLY A 134 -6.83 27.64 42.01
N LYS A 135 -8.04 27.28 42.44
CA LYS A 135 -9.27 27.98 42.08
C LYS A 135 -10.15 28.13 43.32
N ASP A 136 -10.50 29.35 43.66
CA ASP A 136 -11.50 29.64 44.68
C ASP A 136 -12.84 29.88 43.98
N ILE A 137 -13.76 28.94 44.16
CA ILE A 137 -15.10 28.97 43.55
C ILE A 137 -16.00 30.00 44.26
N SER A 138 -15.75 30.31 45.52
CA SER A 138 -16.55 31.25 46.30
C SER A 138 -16.22 32.71 45.97
N GLN A 139 -14.97 33.01 45.63
CA GLN A 139 -14.52 34.35 45.26
C GLN A 139 -14.37 34.56 43.75
N ASP A 140 -14.62 33.54 42.92
CA ASP A 140 -14.37 33.52 41.47
C ASP A 140 -12.95 33.98 41.10
N THR A 141 -11.96 33.49 41.86
CA THR A 141 -10.54 33.82 41.67
C THR A 141 -9.71 32.57 41.35
N ILE A 142 -8.60 32.80 40.66
CA ILE A 142 -7.68 31.75 40.22
C ILE A 142 -6.28 32.14 40.72
N LEU A 143 -5.58 31.17 41.30
CA LEU A 143 -4.19 31.31 41.71
C LEU A 143 -3.28 30.73 40.62
N ILE A 144 -2.23 31.48 40.27
CA ILE A 144 -1.26 31.10 39.23
C ILE A 144 0.13 30.90 39.82
N ASN A 145 1.01 30.19 39.10
CA ASN A 145 2.38 29.89 39.54
C ASN A 145 3.42 30.96 39.18
N LEU A 146 3.01 32.23 38.99
CA LEU A 146 3.90 33.35 38.67
C LEU A 146 3.60 34.54 39.56
N GLY A 147 4.64 35.19 40.08
CA GLY A 147 4.50 36.35 40.95
C GLY A 147 5.36 37.55 40.55
N LEU A 148 5.67 38.40 41.52
CA LEU A 148 6.46 39.61 41.32
C LEU A 148 7.85 39.32 40.75
N LYS A 149 8.49 38.22 41.16
CA LYS A 149 9.82 37.81 40.65
C LYS A 149 9.81 37.44 39.18
N ASP A 150 8.66 37.03 38.67
CA ASP A 150 8.44 36.72 37.25
C ASP A 150 8.02 37.95 36.44
N GLY A 151 7.89 39.11 37.10
CA GLY A 151 7.50 40.38 36.50
C GLY A 151 6.00 40.60 36.40
N ILE A 152 5.19 39.84 37.15
CA ILE A 152 3.74 40.03 37.22
C ILE A 152 3.42 41.29 38.05
N LEU A 153 2.48 42.09 37.54
CA LEU A 153 2.02 43.32 38.18
C LEU A 153 0.49 43.33 38.28
N LYS A 154 -0.02 44.00 39.32
CA LYS A 154 -1.46 44.21 39.48
C LYS A 154 -2.05 44.89 38.24
N SER A 155 -3.30 44.53 37.92
CA SER A 155 -4.07 44.99 36.77
C SER A 155 -3.55 44.54 35.39
N GLN A 156 -2.52 43.68 35.31
CA GLN A 156 -2.18 43.04 34.03
C GLN A 156 -3.34 42.16 33.53
N PRO A 157 -3.65 42.18 32.23
CA PRO A 157 -4.70 41.35 31.66
C PRO A 157 -4.25 39.89 31.58
N VAL A 158 -5.19 38.98 31.88
CA VAL A 158 -4.97 37.53 31.75
C VAL A 158 -5.82 37.04 30.58
N ILE A 159 -5.18 36.35 29.64
CA ILE A 159 -5.83 35.75 28.47
C ILE A 159 -5.70 34.23 28.52
N ASN A 160 -6.65 33.52 27.90
CA ASN A 160 -6.53 32.07 27.71
C ASN A 160 -5.72 31.74 26.45
N GLN A 161 -5.52 30.45 26.18
CA GLN A 161 -4.79 29.96 25.00
C GLN A 161 -5.42 30.39 23.66
N GLN A 162 -6.72 30.70 23.65
CA GLN A 162 -7.46 31.18 22.48
C GLN A 162 -7.38 32.72 22.34
N LYS A 163 -6.53 33.39 23.13
CA LYS A 163 -6.36 34.86 23.18
C LYS A 163 -7.62 35.62 23.62
N VAL A 164 -8.49 34.97 24.37
CA VAL A 164 -9.69 35.60 24.95
C VAL A 164 -9.36 36.14 26.35
N LEU A 165 -9.76 37.38 26.64
CA LEU A 165 -9.61 37.98 27.96
C LEU A 165 -10.45 37.21 29.00
N VAL A 166 -9.79 36.67 30.00
CA VAL A 166 -10.42 35.91 31.09
C VAL A 166 -10.56 36.76 32.36
N GLY A 167 -9.65 37.71 32.56
CA GLY A 167 -9.67 38.57 33.74
C GLY A 167 -8.46 39.47 33.83
N LYS A 168 -8.16 39.92 35.06
CA LYS A 168 -6.99 40.74 35.39
C LYS A 168 -6.37 40.29 36.70
N ILE A 169 -5.08 40.54 36.87
CA ILE A 169 -4.37 40.28 38.13
C ILE A 169 -4.90 41.21 39.23
N GLY A 170 -5.54 40.65 40.25
CA GLY A 170 -6.04 41.40 41.42
C GLY A 170 -4.97 41.63 42.48
N GLU A 171 -4.22 40.58 42.81
CA GLU A 171 -3.15 40.59 43.81
C GLU A 171 -1.91 39.86 43.28
N VAL A 172 -0.74 40.20 43.84
CA VAL A 172 0.56 39.63 43.46
C VAL A 172 1.36 39.41 44.73
N TYR A 173 1.89 38.20 44.88
CA TYR A 173 2.83 37.78 45.90
C TYR A 173 4.24 37.64 45.29
N GLU A 174 5.27 37.35 46.09
CA GLU A 174 6.63 37.27 45.54
C GLU A 174 6.79 36.21 44.44
N ASN A 175 6.15 35.05 44.60
CA ASN A 175 6.27 33.89 43.69
C ASN A 175 4.92 33.43 43.09
N PHE A 176 3.81 34.13 43.38
CA PHE A 176 2.44 33.76 42.98
C PHE A 176 1.56 34.98 42.74
#